data_AF-A0A352JDZ3-F1
#
_entry.id   AF-A0A352JDZ3-F1
#
_cell.length_a   1.000
_cell.length_b   1.000
_cell.length_c   1.000
_cell.angle_alpha   90.00
_cell.angle_beta   90.00
_cell.angle_gamma   90.00
#
_symmetry.space_group_name_H-M   'P 1'
#
loop_
_entity.id
_entity.type
_entity.pdbx_description
1 polymer ?
#
loop_
_entity_poly.entity_id
_entity_poly.type
_entity_poly.pdbx_seq_one_letter_code
_entity_poly.pdbx_strand_id
1 'polypeptide(L)' 'MIIIREPTNSEKIREMAEPFFGLRIKLAVDVAKEILAGGGELHCQQNVTMEVRDLQLKSRIEKIVRYLLEVV' A
#
# COMPACT_ATOMS: atom_id res chain seq x y z
N MET A 1 -9.85 -1.73 -6.50
CA MET A 1 -8.39 -1.41 -6.57
C MET A 1 -8.25 0.08 -6.73
N ILE A 2 -7.55 0.73 -5.81
CA ILE A 2 -7.35 2.18 -5.75
C ILE A 2 -5.87 2.46 -5.96
N ILE A 3 -5.55 3.44 -6.81
CA ILE A 3 -4.17 3.91 -7.04
C ILE A 3 -4.02 5.26 -6.35
N ILE A 4 -3.01 5.39 -5.49
CA ILE A 4 -2.66 6.61 -4.77
C ILE A 4 -1.36 7.17 -5.34
N ARG A 5 -1.43 8.44 -5.75
CA ARG A 5 -0.32 9.21 -6.35
C ARG A 5 0.02 10.47 -5.55
N GLU A 6 -0.87 10.86 -4.66
CA GLU A 6 -0.81 12.03 -3.78
C GLU A 6 -1.31 11.59 -2.40
N PRO A 7 -0.98 12.29 -1.30
CA PRO A 7 -1.46 11.96 0.03
C PRO A 7 -2.98 11.72 0.06
N THR A 8 -3.37 10.58 0.64
CA THR A 8 -4.78 10.16 0.68
C THR A 8 -5.46 10.56 2.00
N ASN A 9 -6.78 10.40 2.05
CA ASN A 9 -7.58 10.62 3.27
C ASN A 9 -8.01 9.29 3.93
N SER A 10 -8.56 9.41 5.13
CA SER A 10 -9.02 8.28 5.94
C SER A 10 -10.15 7.47 5.29
N GLU A 11 -11.03 8.12 4.51
CA GLU A 11 -12.13 7.46 3.79
C GLU A 11 -11.60 6.47 2.73
N LYS A 12 -10.65 6.91 1.90
CA LYS A 12 -10.01 6.05 0.91
C LYS A 12 -9.20 4.92 1.56
N ILE A 13 -8.55 5.18 2.70
CA ILE A 13 -7.87 4.14 3.47
C ILE A 13 -8.87 3.08 3.94
N ARG A 14 -10.03 3.51 4.44
CA ARG A 14 -11.10 2.62 4.87
C ARG A 14 -11.64 1.78 3.71
N GLU A 15 -11.84 2.38 2.55
CA GLU A 15 -12.24 1.67 1.32
C GLU A 15 -11.20 0.61 0.92
N MET A 16 -9.90 0.94 0.98
CA MET A 16 -8.84 -0.02 0.68
C MET A 16 -8.75 -1.18 1.68
N ALA A 17 -9.21 -0.99 2.91
CA ALA A 17 -9.16 -1.97 3.99
C ALA A 17 -10.42 -2.84 4.09
N GLU A 18 -11.50 -2.46 3.41
CA GLU A 18 -12.80 -3.14 3.44
C GLU A 18 -12.71 -4.64 3.10
N PRO A 19 -11.91 -5.08 2.09
CA PRO A 19 -11.70 -6.50 1.81
C PRO A 19 -11.05 -7.31 2.94
N PHE A 20 -10.46 -6.64 3.93
CA PHE A 20 -9.85 -7.26 5.10
C PHE A 20 -10.51 -6.81 6.42
N PHE A 21 -11.81 -6.49 6.38
CA PHE A 21 -12.59 -6.07 7.56
C PHE A 21 -11.99 -4.86 8.29
N GLY A 22 -11.29 -3.98 7.57
CA GLY A 22 -10.62 -2.81 8.17
C GLY A 22 -9.33 -3.13 8.94
N LEU A 23 -8.88 -4.38 8.99
CA LEU A 23 -7.74 -4.80 9.82
C LEU A 23 -6.39 -4.57 9.13
N ARG A 24 -6.36 -4.61 7.80
CA ARG A 24 -5.12 -4.44 7.02
C ARG A 24 -5.44 -3.98 5.60
N ILE A 25 -4.40 -3.49 4.92
CA ILE A 25 -4.44 -3.21 3.49
C ILE A 25 -3.30 -3.97 2.85
N LYS A 26 -3.57 -4.67 1.74
CA LYS A 26 -2.51 -5.19 0.88
C LYS A 26 -2.09 -4.09 -0.09
N LEU A 27 -0.80 -3.75 -0.09
CA LEU A 27 -0.23 -2.70 -0.92
C LEU A 27 0.71 -3.28 -1.99
N ALA A 28 0.60 -2.75 -3.20
CA ALA A 28 1.65 -2.83 -4.22
C ALA A 28 2.28 -1.44 -4.35
N VAL A 29 3.61 -1.36 -4.33
CA VAL A 29 4.35 -0.10 -4.41
C VAL A 29 5.24 -0.12 -5.64
N ASP A 30 5.09 0.88 -6.51
CA ASP A 30 6.05 1.15 -7.58
C ASP A 30 7.04 2.20 -7.07
N VAL A 31 8.25 1.74 -6.71
CA VAL A 31 9.30 2.58 -6.12
C VAL A 31 9.90 3.56 -7.11
N ALA A 32 9.83 3.28 -8.42
CA ALA A 32 10.36 4.17 -9.45
C ALA A 32 9.40 5.33 -9.72
N LYS A 33 8.10 5.06 -9.67
CA LYS A 33 7.04 6.07 -9.91
C LYS A 33 6.51 6.72 -8.64
N GLU A 34 6.90 6.23 -7.47
CA GLU A 34 6.43 6.70 -6.16
C GLU A 34 4.90 6.67 -6.03
N ILE A 35 4.29 5.57 -6.50
CA ILE A 35 2.85 5.33 -6.40
C ILE A 35 2.56 4.04 -5.64
N LEU A 36 1.39 3.95 -5.02
CA LEU A 36 0.90 2.72 -4.41
C LEU A 36 -0.48 2.34 -4.94
N ALA A 37 -0.82 1.05 -4.85
CA ALA A 37 -2.14 0.54 -5.11
C ALA A 37 -2.62 -0.37 -3.96
N GLY A 38 -3.89 -0.25 -3.57
CA GLY A 38 -4.53 -1.04 -2.52
C GLY A 38 -6.01 -1.34 -2.80
N GLY A 39 -6.71 -2.02 -1.88
CA GLY A 39 -8.15 -2.26 -2.01
C GLY A 39 -8.57 -3.19 -3.16
N GLY A 40 -7.91 -4.32 -3.32
CA GLY A 40 -8.29 -5.37 -4.29
C GLY A 40 -8.95 -6.57 -3.60
N GLU A 41 -10.06 -7.05 -4.14
CA GLU A 41 -10.85 -8.19 -3.62
C GLU A 41 -10.26 -9.57 -3.99
N LEU A 42 -9.30 -9.65 -4.92
CA LEU A 42 -8.88 -10.94 -5.48
C LEU A 42 -7.91 -11.69 -4.56
N HIS A 43 -8.48 -12.66 -3.83
CA HIS A 43 -7.80 -13.63 -2.97
C HIS A 43 -7.03 -14.74 -3.70
N CYS A 44 -7.04 -14.80 -5.04
CA CYS A 44 -6.50 -15.92 -5.83
C CYS A 44 -5.03 -15.78 -6.28
N GLN A 45 -4.32 -14.72 -5.88
CA GLN A 45 -2.87 -14.69 -6.06
C GLN A 45 -2.24 -15.62 -5.03
N GLN A 46 -1.47 -16.63 -5.47
CA GLN A 46 -0.57 -17.41 -4.60
C GLN A 46 0.48 -16.44 -4.02
N ASN A 47 0.10 -15.73 -2.97
CA ASN A 47 0.92 -14.69 -2.38
C ASN A 47 2.00 -15.36 -1.56
N VAL A 48 3.23 -15.25 -2.05
CA VAL A 48 4.42 -15.59 -1.27
C VAL A 48 4.83 -14.33 -0.50
N THR A 49 5.02 -14.48 0.81
CA THR A 49 5.60 -13.40 1.63
C THR A 49 7.10 -13.36 1.37
N MET A 50 7.63 -12.18 1.06
CA MET A 50 9.06 -11.95 0.89
C MET A 50 9.46 -10.73 1.72
N GLU A 51 10.59 -10.83 2.41
CA GLU A 51 11.16 -9.71 3.15
C GLU A 51 12.21 -8.97 2.31
N VAL A 52 12.12 -7.65 2.28
CA VAL A 52 13.14 -6.80 1.64
C VAL A 52 14.32 -6.65 2.61
N ARG A 53 15.44 -7.31 2.33
CA ARG A 53 16.67 -7.23 3.14
C ARG A 53 17.53 -6.00 2.84
N ASP A 54 17.39 -5.43 1.65
CA ASP A 54 18.06 -4.18 1.28
C ASP A 54 17.47 -3.02 2.11
N LEU A 55 18.27 -2.49 3.04
CA LEU A 55 17.85 -1.43 3.95
C LEU A 55 17.56 -0.11 3.24
N GLN A 56 18.25 0.19 2.14
CA GLN A 56 18.00 1.41 1.37
C GLN A 56 16.67 1.30 0.63
N LEU A 57 16.40 0.16 -0.02
CA LEU A 57 15.13 -0.08 -0.70
C LEU A 57 13.97 -0.09 0.30
N LYS A 58 14.14 -0.74 1.45
CA LYS A 58 13.15 -0.75 2.53
C LYS A 58 12.83 0.68 3.00
N SER A 59 13.86 1.48 3.27
CA SER A 59 13.67 2.88 3.69
C SER A 59 12.94 3.72 2.63
N ARG A 60 13.22 3.50 1.34
CA ARG A 60 12.51 4.18 0.25
C ARG A 60 11.04 3.81 0.22
N ILE A 61 10.71 2.52 0.32
CA ILE A 61 9.32 2.04 0.37
C ILE A 61 8.59 2.65 1.57
N GLU A 62 9.21 2.64 2.76
CA GLU A 62 8.62 3.22 3.97
C GLU A 62 8.32 4.72 3.82
N LYS A 63 9.22 5.48 3.19
CA LYS A 63 9.00 6.91 2.91
C LYS A 63 7.81 7.15 1.98
N ILE A 64 7.73 6.39 0.88
CA ILE A 64 6.62 6.50 -0.08
C ILE A 64 5.30 6.15 0.61
N VAL A 65 5.24 5.03 1.32
CA VAL A 65 4.03 4.59 2.01
C VAL A 65 3.61 5.58 3.08
N ARG A 66 4.54 6.09 3.90
CA ARG A 66 4.24 7.10 4.91
C ARG A 66 3.69 8.37 4.28
N TYR A 67 4.35 8.92 3.27
CA TYR A 67 3.91 10.14 2.60
C TYR A 67 2.52 9.98 1.99
N LEU A 68 2.27 8.88 1.27
CA LEU A 68 1.00 8.68 0.56
C LEU A 68 -0.16 8.28 1.49
N LEU A 69 0.11 7.70 2.65
CA LEU A 69 -0.90 7.30 3.65
C LEU A 69 -0.95 8.22 4.87
N GLU A 70 -0.15 9.29 4.91
CA GLU A 70 -0.21 10.28 5.98
C GLU A 70 -1.59 10.95 5.92
N VAL A 71 -2.40 10.68 6.94
CA VAL A 71 -3.74 11.25 7.04
C VAL A 71 -3.59 12.68 7.53
N VAL A 72 -3.85 13.64 6.63
CA VAL A 72 -4.08 15.05 6.97
C VAL A 72 -5.51 15.23 7.46
#